data_AF-A0A0Q5J3J8-F1
#
_entry.id   AF-A0A0Q5J3J8-F1
#
_cell.length_a   1.000
_cell.length_b   1.000
_cell.length_c   1.000
_cell.angle_alpha   90.00
_cell.angle_beta   90.00
_cell.angle_gamma   90.00
#
_symmetry.space_group_name_H-M   'P 1'
#
loop_
_entity.id
_entity.type
_entity.pdbx_description
1 polymer ?
#
loop_
_entity_poly.entity_id
_entity_poly.type
_entity_poly.pdbx_seq_one_letter_code
_entity_poly.pdbx_strand_id
1 'polypeptide(L)'
;MVEENWHEARLIPTSGINGADEQERRATSALLAVMCAVREYGRSLTKPFGAPAGAVEAYIEVPFMLGESRLYPDGLIRVKRGQKAWTALIEVKTGGNALAVPQIESYLDIAREQGFDAVITISNQIPAVAGQHPTKVDKRKLRKVELHHLSWTQVLAEAVMQKEFRGVADPDQAWILGELIRYLEHPRSGALEFDDMGESWVAVRESVRAGTLRATDKGVTEVAARFDALLRFSCLTLGRQLGAEVVPVLSRKEQAEPHLRTQSLVAGLVSSGQLAGAVRIPGTAGDLVITADLRASTVTCHIDIDSPREGRPTTRVNWLARQLKNAPETVRVEAFVMHARGPGAAELLRVVRENPSALVVDPAREIKSFRVANSVAMGSKRGRGRGAFIDSVLAAVDVFYIEVVQQLKAWAATPPRLRPELTKDASEQDVPPSLVSTALSSQDGAEEPTPLEPVATAD
;
A
#
# COMPACT_ATOMS: atom_id res chain seq x y z
N MET A 1 -10.35 -21.99 33.85
CA MET A 1 -11.48 -21.09 34.20
C MET A 1 -12.70 -21.57 33.46
N VAL A 2 -13.87 -21.53 34.09
CA VAL A 2 -15.11 -22.01 33.46
C VAL A 2 -15.60 -20.92 32.49
N GLU A 3 -15.64 -21.25 31.20
CA GLU A 3 -16.03 -20.34 30.08
C GLU A 3 -17.54 -19.99 30.09
N GLU A 4 -18.32 -20.52 31.04
CA GLU A 4 -19.79 -20.46 31.10
C GLU A 4 -20.39 -19.04 31.13
N ASN A 5 -19.59 -17.99 31.33
CA ASN A 5 -20.06 -16.60 31.44
C ASN A 5 -19.43 -15.63 30.42
N TRP A 6 -18.79 -16.11 29.35
CA TRP A 6 -18.24 -15.21 28.32
C TRP A 6 -19.32 -14.80 27.33
N HIS A 7 -19.44 -13.49 27.09
CA HIS A 7 -20.38 -12.96 26.11
C HIS A 7 -19.75 -12.94 24.72
N GLU A 8 -20.34 -13.66 23.78
CA GLU A 8 -19.95 -13.59 22.37
C GLU A 8 -20.12 -12.18 21.81
N ALA A 9 -19.22 -11.79 20.91
CA ALA A 9 -19.35 -10.57 20.14
C ALA A 9 -20.66 -10.58 19.32
N ARG A 10 -21.31 -9.42 19.19
CA ARG A 10 -22.62 -9.28 18.52
C ARG A 10 -22.53 -8.26 17.39
N LEU A 11 -23.09 -8.61 16.23
CA LEU A 11 -23.18 -7.72 15.07
C LEU A 11 -23.99 -6.45 15.39
N ILE A 12 -25.04 -6.61 16.21
CA ILE A 12 -25.91 -5.54 16.69
C ILE A 12 -25.77 -5.50 18.22
N PRO A 13 -24.78 -4.76 18.76
CA PRO A 13 -24.59 -4.64 20.20
C PRO A 13 -25.69 -3.79 20.84
N THR A 14 -26.05 -4.12 22.08
CA THR A 14 -27.06 -3.39 22.87
C THR A 14 -26.46 -2.31 23.77
N SER A 15 -25.17 -2.00 23.60
CA SER A 15 -24.56 -0.83 24.26
C SER A 15 -25.26 0.45 23.81
N GLY A 16 -25.27 1.47 24.67
CA GLY A 16 -25.88 2.76 24.34
C GLY A 16 -25.27 3.38 23.07
N ILE A 17 -25.86 4.47 22.59
CA ILE A 17 -25.44 5.17 21.37
C ILE A 17 -24.66 6.48 21.62
N ASN A 18 -24.43 6.85 22.89
CA ASN A 18 -23.94 8.16 23.32
C ASN A 18 -22.60 8.06 24.06
N GLY A 19 -21.56 8.69 23.52
CA GLY A 19 -20.24 8.81 24.17
C GLY A 19 -19.16 7.92 23.56
N ALA A 20 -17.91 8.23 23.92
CA ALA A 20 -16.72 7.58 23.37
C ALA A 20 -16.63 6.11 23.79
N ASP A 21 -16.78 5.79 25.08
CA ASP A 21 -16.70 4.41 25.59
C ASP A 21 -17.76 3.49 24.96
N GLU A 22 -18.97 4.01 24.74
CA GLU A 22 -20.02 3.25 24.07
C GLU A 22 -19.71 3.06 22.57
N GLN A 23 -19.14 4.06 21.91
CA GLN A 23 -18.67 3.95 20.53
C GLN A 23 -17.56 2.90 20.40
N GLU A 24 -16.58 2.89 21.31
CA GLU A 24 -15.52 1.87 21.39
C GLU A 24 -16.13 0.48 21.50
N ARG A 25 -17.04 0.25 22.47
CA ARG A 25 -17.72 -1.06 22.62
C ARG A 25 -18.50 -1.48 21.39
N ARG A 26 -19.24 -0.56 20.75
CA ARG A 26 -20.00 -0.86 19.53
C ARG A 26 -19.06 -1.27 18.39
N ALA A 27 -18.00 -0.52 18.18
CA ALA A 27 -17.02 -0.79 17.12
C ALA A 27 -16.29 -2.12 17.34
N THR A 28 -15.87 -2.39 18.58
CA THR A 28 -15.24 -3.67 18.97
C THR A 28 -16.17 -4.84 18.72
N SER A 29 -17.40 -4.80 19.25
CA SER A 29 -18.34 -5.91 19.13
C SER A 29 -18.73 -6.19 17.67
N ALA A 30 -19.00 -5.13 16.89
CA ALA A 30 -19.32 -5.27 15.47
C ALA A 30 -18.14 -5.87 14.67
N LEU A 31 -16.92 -5.36 14.87
CA LEU A 31 -15.72 -5.90 14.21
C LEU A 31 -15.53 -7.38 14.54
N LEU A 32 -15.53 -7.73 15.83
CA LEU A 32 -15.30 -9.09 16.29
C LEU A 32 -16.39 -10.06 15.80
N ALA A 33 -17.65 -9.64 15.80
CA ALA A 33 -18.74 -10.45 15.27
C ALA A 33 -18.59 -10.72 13.76
N VAL A 34 -18.16 -9.72 12.98
CA VAL A 34 -17.94 -9.86 11.54
C VAL A 34 -16.71 -10.73 11.26
N MET A 35 -15.66 -10.65 12.08
CA MET A 35 -14.52 -11.57 11.99
C MET A 35 -14.93 -13.04 12.19
N CYS A 36 -15.88 -13.31 13.09
CA CYS A 36 -16.44 -14.65 13.27
C CYS A 36 -17.33 -15.08 12.10
N ALA A 37 -18.18 -14.17 11.62
CA ALA A 37 -19.16 -14.47 10.58
C ALA A 37 -18.54 -14.62 9.18
N VAL A 38 -17.52 -13.83 8.85
CA VAL A 38 -16.89 -13.77 7.52
C VAL A 38 -15.52 -14.42 7.60
N ARG A 39 -15.47 -15.72 7.28
CA ARG A 39 -14.29 -16.58 7.51
C ARG A 39 -13.03 -16.04 6.85
N GLU A 40 -13.14 -15.59 5.60
CA GLU A 40 -12.01 -15.08 4.82
C GLU A 40 -11.42 -13.81 5.45
N TYR A 41 -12.28 -12.92 5.96
CA TYR A 41 -11.87 -11.67 6.61
C TYR A 41 -11.30 -11.90 8.01
N GLY A 42 -11.96 -12.71 8.84
CA GLY A 42 -11.43 -13.09 10.16
C GLY A 42 -10.05 -13.74 10.05
N ARG A 43 -9.85 -14.59 9.02
CA ARG A 43 -8.54 -15.18 8.72
C ARG A 43 -7.53 -14.14 8.25
N SER A 44 -7.92 -13.19 7.41
CA SER A 44 -6.97 -12.22 6.86
C SER A 44 -6.41 -11.27 7.92
N LEU A 45 -7.20 -10.96 8.96
CA LEU A 45 -6.75 -10.18 10.12
C LEU A 45 -5.92 -10.99 11.13
N THR A 46 -6.21 -12.27 11.34
CA THR A 46 -5.55 -13.08 12.38
C THR A 46 -4.30 -13.81 11.89
N LYS A 47 -4.25 -14.20 10.60
CA LYS A 47 -3.12 -14.90 9.99
C LYS A 47 -1.78 -14.16 10.14
N PRO A 48 -1.69 -12.82 9.95
CA PRO A 48 -0.43 -12.09 10.12
C PRO A 48 0.17 -12.21 11.52
N PHE A 49 -0.64 -12.55 12.53
CA PHE A 49 -0.24 -12.70 13.94
C PHE A 49 -0.04 -14.17 14.34
N GLY A 50 0.13 -15.07 13.36
CA GLY A 50 0.44 -16.48 13.61
C GLY A 50 -0.76 -17.39 13.90
N ALA A 51 -1.98 -16.87 13.86
CA ALA A 51 -3.18 -17.68 14.06
C ALA A 51 -3.32 -18.78 12.98
N PRO A 52 -3.76 -19.99 13.32
CA PRO A 52 -3.98 -21.06 12.36
C PRO A 52 -5.18 -20.76 11.45
N ALA A 53 -5.27 -21.46 10.31
CA ALA A 53 -6.46 -21.43 9.46
C ALA A 53 -7.62 -22.22 10.09
N GLY A 54 -8.23 -21.65 11.14
CA GLY A 54 -9.27 -22.27 11.96
C GLY A 54 -10.54 -21.44 12.06
N ALA A 55 -11.52 -21.94 12.82
CA ALA A 55 -12.72 -21.18 13.15
C ALA A 55 -12.36 -20.06 14.14
N VAL A 56 -12.86 -18.86 13.87
CA VAL A 56 -12.67 -17.67 14.73
C VAL A 56 -13.86 -17.58 15.68
N GLU A 57 -13.57 -17.58 16.97
CA GLU A 57 -14.50 -17.29 18.06
C GLU A 57 -14.07 -15.95 18.68
N ALA A 58 -15.03 -15.09 19.04
CA ALA A 58 -14.72 -13.82 19.66
C ALA A 58 -15.73 -13.44 20.74
N TYR A 59 -15.20 -12.86 21.81
CA TYR A 59 -15.92 -12.51 23.03
C TYR A 59 -15.62 -11.06 23.41
N ILE A 60 -16.54 -10.41 24.12
CA ILE A 60 -16.43 -9.03 24.56
C ILE A 60 -16.39 -8.93 26.09
N GLU A 61 -15.64 -7.96 26.60
CA GLU A 61 -15.58 -7.61 28.04
C GLU A 61 -15.33 -8.80 28.97
N VAL A 62 -14.40 -9.69 28.59
CA VAL A 62 -14.13 -10.93 29.34
C VAL A 62 -13.40 -10.62 30.66
N PRO A 63 -13.93 -11.00 31.84
CA PRO A 63 -13.29 -10.67 33.11
C PRO A 63 -12.06 -11.54 33.39
N PHE A 64 -10.95 -10.91 33.78
CA PHE A 64 -9.76 -11.56 34.29
C PHE A 64 -9.33 -10.96 35.64
N MET A 65 -8.75 -11.79 36.50
CA MET A 65 -8.11 -11.34 37.74
C MET A 65 -6.62 -11.18 37.50
N LEU A 66 -6.05 -10.05 37.93
CA LEU A 66 -4.61 -9.80 37.98
C LEU A 66 -4.27 -9.29 39.39
N GLY A 67 -3.73 -10.19 40.23
CA GLY A 67 -3.65 -9.95 41.67
C GLY A 67 -5.05 -9.75 42.26
N GLU A 68 -5.27 -8.61 42.92
CA GLU A 68 -6.57 -8.23 43.50
C GLU A 68 -7.48 -7.46 42.52
N SER A 69 -6.94 -7.04 41.37
CA SER A 69 -7.67 -6.23 40.39
C SER A 69 -8.44 -7.10 39.41
N ARG A 70 -9.70 -6.77 39.16
CA ARG A 70 -10.50 -7.36 38.09
C ARG A 70 -10.48 -6.46 36.87
N LEU A 71 -9.98 -6.96 35.75
CA LEU A 71 -9.80 -6.23 34.51
C LEU A 71 -10.65 -6.86 33.40
N TYR A 72 -11.07 -6.02 32.46
CA TYR A 72 -11.94 -6.38 31.33
C TYR A 72 -11.27 -5.88 30.06
N PRO A 73 -10.54 -6.72 29.32
CA PRO A 73 -10.15 -6.41 27.95
C PRO A 73 -11.39 -6.21 27.08
N ASP A 74 -11.32 -5.29 26.13
CA ASP A 74 -12.45 -4.97 25.24
C ASP A 74 -12.92 -6.19 24.44
N GLY A 75 -12.01 -7.11 24.12
CA GLY A 75 -12.39 -8.40 23.57
C GLY A 75 -11.34 -9.49 23.72
N LEU A 76 -11.72 -10.68 23.27
CA LEU A 76 -10.87 -11.87 23.20
C LEU A 76 -11.17 -12.59 21.88
N ILE A 77 -10.13 -12.90 21.11
CA ILE A 77 -10.21 -13.71 19.89
C ILE A 77 -9.60 -15.07 20.18
N ARG A 78 -10.25 -16.13 19.72
CA ARG A 78 -9.71 -17.48 19.73
C ARG A 78 -9.87 -18.13 18.37
N VAL A 79 -8.80 -18.71 17.86
CA VAL A 79 -8.78 -19.41 16.57
C VAL A 79 -8.39 -20.86 16.79
N LYS A 80 -9.34 -21.79 16.57
CA LYS A 80 -9.15 -23.23 16.79
C LYS A 80 -8.98 -23.99 15.48
N ARG A 81 -7.94 -24.83 15.39
CA ARG A 81 -7.75 -25.80 14.30
C ARG A 81 -7.23 -27.12 14.85
N GLY A 82 -8.10 -28.13 14.90
CA GLY A 82 -7.78 -29.42 15.52
C GLY A 82 -7.46 -29.23 17.00
N GLN A 83 -6.30 -29.72 17.43
CA GLN A 83 -5.83 -29.58 18.82
C GLN A 83 -5.11 -28.26 19.12
N LYS A 84 -4.85 -27.42 18.11
CA LYS A 84 -4.19 -26.13 18.30
C LYS A 84 -5.23 -25.03 18.46
N ALA A 85 -5.07 -24.22 19.49
CA ALA A 85 -5.79 -22.97 19.69
C ALA A 85 -4.77 -21.82 19.75
N TRP A 86 -5.09 -20.72 19.09
CA TRP A 86 -4.38 -19.45 19.22
C TRP A 86 -5.35 -18.45 19.85
N THR A 87 -4.94 -17.72 20.89
CA THR A 87 -5.79 -16.80 21.65
C THR A 87 -5.12 -15.45 21.80
N ALA A 88 -5.89 -14.37 21.59
CA ALA A 88 -5.42 -13.01 21.76
C ALA A 88 -6.41 -12.15 22.55
N LEU A 89 -5.90 -11.32 23.45
CA LEU A 89 -6.68 -10.24 24.08
C LEU A 89 -6.71 -9.02 23.17
N ILE A 90 -7.83 -8.32 23.16
CA ILE A 90 -8.06 -7.14 22.32
C ILE A 90 -8.28 -5.92 23.22
N GLU A 91 -7.58 -4.83 22.89
CA GLU A 91 -7.80 -3.50 23.45
C GLU A 91 -8.06 -2.52 22.32
N VAL A 92 -9.11 -1.71 22.43
CA VAL A 92 -9.60 -0.85 21.37
C VAL A 92 -9.69 0.59 21.83
N LYS A 93 -9.34 1.52 20.96
CA LYS A 93 -9.55 2.96 21.13
C LYS A 93 -10.17 3.53 19.86
N THR A 94 -11.16 4.40 19.98
CA THR A 94 -11.73 5.13 18.85
C THR A 94 -11.49 6.64 19.00
N GLY A 95 -11.67 7.38 17.91
CA GLY A 95 -11.42 8.82 17.88
C GLY A 95 -9.98 9.18 18.25
N GLY A 96 -9.82 10.25 19.03
CA GLY A 96 -8.52 10.75 19.50
C GLY A 96 -7.94 10.05 20.74
N ASN A 97 -8.60 9.01 21.26
CA ASN A 97 -8.16 8.34 22.48
C ASN A 97 -6.83 7.58 22.27
N ALA A 98 -5.89 7.79 23.19
CA ALA A 98 -4.58 7.15 23.13
C ALA A 98 -4.57 5.82 23.89
N LEU A 99 -3.76 4.88 23.39
CA LEU A 99 -3.49 3.62 24.08
C LEU A 99 -2.69 3.88 25.37
N ALA A 100 -3.20 3.38 26.51
CA ALA A 100 -2.57 3.54 27.80
C ALA A 100 -1.54 2.43 28.07
N VAL A 101 -0.27 2.81 28.32
CA VAL A 101 0.81 1.84 28.63
C VAL A 101 0.48 0.95 29.83
N PRO A 102 0.01 1.47 30.98
CA PRO A 102 -0.29 0.61 32.14
C PRO A 102 -1.35 -0.45 31.81
N GLN A 103 -2.38 -0.08 31.05
CA GLN A 103 -3.46 -0.98 30.65
C GLN A 103 -2.95 -2.11 29.74
N ILE A 104 -2.16 -1.77 28.71
CA ILE A 104 -1.54 -2.78 27.82
C ILE A 104 -0.63 -3.71 28.61
N GLU A 105 0.18 -3.16 29.53
CA GLU A 105 1.09 -3.97 30.34
C GLU A 105 0.37 -4.91 31.31
N SER A 106 -0.81 -4.52 31.81
CA SER A 106 -1.68 -5.42 32.58
C SER A 106 -2.26 -6.53 31.71
N TYR A 107 -2.70 -6.25 30.49
CA TYR A 107 -3.19 -7.29 29.58
C TYR A 107 -2.08 -8.25 29.13
N LEU A 108 -0.85 -7.78 28.95
CA LEU A 108 0.29 -8.65 28.71
C LEU A 108 0.56 -9.60 29.88
N ASP A 109 0.42 -9.13 31.12
CA ASP A 109 0.54 -10.01 32.29
C ASP A 109 -0.59 -11.04 32.35
N ILE A 110 -1.84 -10.63 32.10
CA ILE A 110 -2.99 -11.53 32.03
C ILE A 110 -2.78 -12.59 30.95
N ALA A 111 -2.44 -12.17 29.72
CA ALA A 111 -2.19 -13.10 28.62
C ALA A 111 -1.09 -14.11 28.97
N ARG A 112 -0.03 -13.67 29.66
CA ARG A 112 1.05 -14.54 30.12
C ARG A 112 0.58 -15.54 31.18
N GLU A 113 -0.24 -15.13 32.15
CA GLU A 113 -0.78 -16.00 33.20
C GLU A 113 -1.78 -17.03 32.64
N GLN A 114 -2.57 -16.63 31.65
CA GLN A 114 -3.55 -17.51 30.98
C GLN A 114 -2.93 -18.38 29.87
N GLY A 115 -1.68 -18.13 29.49
CA GLY A 115 -1.02 -18.84 28.39
C GLY A 115 -1.57 -18.47 27.00
N PHE A 116 -2.06 -17.25 26.84
CA PHE A 116 -2.49 -16.71 25.55
C PHE A 116 -1.29 -16.25 24.71
N ASP A 117 -1.46 -16.25 23.40
CA ASP A 117 -0.40 -16.01 22.43
C ASP A 117 -0.08 -14.52 22.26
N ALA A 118 -1.11 -13.67 22.32
CA ALA A 118 -0.93 -12.26 21.98
C ALA A 118 -1.85 -11.28 22.72
N VAL A 119 -1.45 -10.01 22.70
CA VAL A 119 -2.32 -8.84 22.91
C VAL A 119 -2.31 -8.04 21.61
N ILE A 120 -3.50 -7.71 21.10
CA ILE A 120 -3.68 -6.90 19.89
C ILE A 120 -4.39 -5.62 20.27
N THR A 121 -3.77 -4.49 19.96
CA THR A 121 -4.40 -3.18 20.13
C THR A 121 -4.98 -2.69 18.80
N ILE A 122 -6.14 -2.02 18.85
CA ILE A 122 -6.79 -1.41 17.68
C ILE A 122 -7.04 0.07 17.98
N SER A 123 -6.48 0.99 17.19
CA SER A 123 -6.72 2.43 17.38
C SER A 123 -6.55 3.25 16.10
N ASN A 124 -6.73 4.56 16.15
CA ASN A 124 -6.42 5.46 15.01
C ASN A 124 -4.92 5.81 14.91
N GLN A 125 -4.07 5.26 15.78
CA GLN A 125 -2.63 5.45 15.68
C GLN A 125 -2.10 4.65 14.49
N ILE A 126 -1.31 5.29 13.64
CA ILE A 126 -0.70 4.63 12.47
C ILE A 126 0.81 4.64 12.69
N PRO A 127 1.42 3.50 13.05
CA PRO A 127 2.87 3.43 13.21
C PRO A 127 3.57 3.71 11.88
N ALA A 128 4.74 4.34 11.92
CA ALA A 128 5.59 4.56 10.75
C ALA A 128 5.91 3.26 9.99
N VAL A 129 6.25 2.20 10.73
CA VAL A 129 6.66 0.91 10.18
C VAL A 129 5.63 -0.17 10.51
N ALA A 130 5.35 -1.06 9.55
CA ALA A 130 4.49 -2.22 9.78
C ALA A 130 5.07 -3.12 10.88
N GLY A 131 4.22 -3.65 11.76
CA GLY A 131 4.62 -4.48 12.90
C GLY A 131 5.18 -3.71 14.11
N GLN A 132 5.41 -2.40 14.01
CA GLN A 132 5.77 -1.60 15.18
C GLN A 132 4.54 -1.24 16.01
N HIS A 133 4.63 -1.38 17.33
CA HIS A 133 3.59 -0.93 18.25
C HIS A 133 3.73 0.59 18.53
N PRO A 134 2.63 1.37 18.55
CA PRO A 134 2.68 2.83 18.77
C PRO A 134 3.05 3.22 20.21
N THR A 135 2.87 2.31 21.18
CA THR A 135 3.26 2.52 22.57
C THR A 135 4.54 1.77 22.93
N LYS A 136 5.31 2.35 23.86
CA LYS A 136 6.50 1.70 24.44
C LYS A 136 6.10 1.00 25.73
N VAL A 137 6.22 -0.32 25.74
CA VAL A 137 6.00 -1.18 26.91
C VAL A 137 7.32 -1.79 27.40
N ASP A 138 7.34 -2.33 28.62
CA ASP A 138 8.46 -3.13 29.10
C ASP A 138 8.66 -4.38 28.22
N LYS A 139 9.79 -4.42 27.52
CA LYS A 139 10.19 -5.55 26.64
C LYS A 139 10.26 -6.89 27.37
N ARG A 140 10.42 -6.91 28.70
CA ARG A 140 10.43 -8.15 29.49
C ARG A 140 9.07 -8.87 29.46
N LYS A 141 7.98 -8.12 29.33
CA LYS A 141 6.61 -8.66 29.23
C LYS A 141 6.35 -9.34 27.87
N LEU A 142 7.12 -8.99 26.85
CA LEU A 142 7.00 -9.53 25.48
C LEU A 142 7.70 -10.87 25.25
N ARG A 143 8.29 -11.48 26.29
CA ARG A 143 9.07 -12.73 26.15
C ARG A 143 8.23 -13.95 25.82
N LYS A 144 6.97 -13.99 26.28
CA LYS A 144 6.06 -15.13 26.13
C LYS A 144 4.78 -14.79 25.36
N VAL A 145 4.47 -13.51 25.23
CA VAL A 145 3.24 -12.99 24.65
C VAL A 145 3.65 -11.96 23.60
N GLU A 146 3.10 -12.05 22.40
CA GLU A 146 3.33 -11.07 21.36
C GLU A 146 2.44 -9.83 21.56
N LEU A 147 2.95 -8.66 21.19
CA LEU A 147 2.18 -7.41 21.21
C LEU A 147 2.08 -6.88 19.79
N HIS A 148 0.85 -6.80 19.28
CA HIS A 148 0.56 -6.34 17.92
C HIS A 148 -0.33 -5.11 17.94
N HIS A 149 -0.32 -4.38 16.83
CA HIS A 149 -1.17 -3.22 16.63
C HIS A 149 -1.78 -3.22 15.24
N LEU A 150 -3.07 -2.95 15.18
CA LEU A 150 -3.80 -2.62 13.96
C LEU A 150 -4.33 -1.20 14.07
N SER A 151 -4.11 -0.39 13.03
CA SER A 151 -4.92 0.82 12.92
C SER A 151 -6.31 0.49 12.40
N TRP A 152 -7.34 1.25 12.79
CA TRP A 152 -8.67 1.11 12.20
C TRP A 152 -8.67 1.29 10.68
N THR A 153 -7.78 2.12 10.14
CA THR A 153 -7.57 2.24 8.69
C THR A 153 -7.08 0.93 8.08
N GLN A 154 -6.22 0.16 8.76
CA GLN A 154 -5.79 -1.15 8.29
C GLN A 154 -6.95 -2.17 8.33
N VAL A 155 -7.73 -2.16 9.41
CA VAL A 155 -8.93 -3.01 9.56
C VAL A 155 -9.90 -2.78 8.40
N LEU A 156 -10.17 -1.52 8.07
CA LEU A 156 -11.03 -1.13 6.95
C LEU A 156 -10.40 -1.47 5.60
N ALA A 157 -9.12 -1.14 5.38
CA ALA A 157 -8.44 -1.44 4.12
C ALA A 157 -8.48 -2.93 3.82
N GLU A 158 -8.24 -3.77 4.84
CA GLU A 158 -8.31 -5.21 4.71
C GLU A 158 -9.74 -5.71 4.43
N ALA A 159 -10.77 -5.08 5.03
CA ALA A 159 -12.17 -5.40 4.74
C ALA A 159 -12.53 -5.10 3.28
N VAL A 160 -12.17 -3.91 2.79
CA VAL A 160 -12.41 -3.50 1.40
C VAL A 160 -11.65 -4.41 0.43
N MET A 161 -10.37 -4.69 0.72
CA MET A 161 -9.56 -5.61 -0.07
C MET A 161 -10.18 -7.01 -0.16
N GLN A 162 -10.68 -7.52 0.97
CA GLN A 162 -11.32 -8.82 1.02
C GLN A 162 -12.64 -8.84 0.24
N LYS A 163 -13.50 -7.82 0.40
CA LYS A 163 -14.81 -7.76 -0.26
C LYS A 163 -14.71 -7.52 -1.77
N GLU A 164 -13.94 -6.52 -2.19
CA GLU A 164 -13.97 -6.01 -3.57
C GLU A 164 -13.00 -6.75 -4.51
N PHE A 165 -11.88 -7.27 -3.99
CA PHE A 165 -10.81 -7.79 -4.85
C PHE A 165 -10.48 -9.26 -4.64
N ARG A 166 -10.48 -9.75 -3.39
CA ARG A 166 -10.20 -11.16 -3.09
C ARG A 166 -11.46 -12.03 -3.13
N GLY A 167 -12.62 -11.43 -2.89
CA GLY A 167 -13.93 -12.07 -2.89
C GLY A 167 -14.26 -12.77 -1.56
N VAL A 168 -15.55 -12.91 -1.30
CA VAL A 168 -16.11 -13.71 -0.21
C VAL A 168 -17.05 -14.73 -0.88
N ALA A 169 -16.88 -16.01 -0.55
CA ALA A 169 -17.56 -17.10 -1.26
C ALA A 169 -19.07 -17.09 -1.03
N ASP A 170 -19.48 -16.74 0.19
CA ASP A 170 -20.88 -16.66 0.59
C ASP A 170 -21.41 -15.22 0.39
N PRO A 171 -22.51 -15.03 -0.35
CA PRO A 171 -23.03 -13.70 -0.66
C PRO A 171 -23.59 -12.97 0.58
N ASP A 172 -24.12 -13.69 1.57
CA ASP A 172 -24.62 -13.10 2.81
C ASP A 172 -23.45 -12.63 3.68
N GLN A 173 -22.37 -13.42 3.75
CA GLN A 173 -21.11 -12.99 4.39
C GLN A 173 -20.49 -11.77 3.69
N ALA A 174 -20.53 -11.73 2.35
CA ALA A 174 -20.07 -10.58 1.57
C ALA A 174 -20.89 -9.32 1.89
N TRP A 175 -22.20 -9.46 2.04
CA TRP A 175 -23.10 -8.38 2.44
C TRP A 175 -22.81 -7.90 3.87
N ILE A 176 -22.63 -8.81 4.83
CA ILE A 176 -22.25 -8.49 6.22
C ILE A 176 -20.93 -7.71 6.26
N LEU A 177 -19.93 -8.13 5.49
CA LEU A 177 -18.65 -7.41 5.39
C LEU A 177 -18.84 -6.00 4.80
N GLY A 178 -19.74 -5.87 3.82
CA GLY A 178 -20.15 -4.57 3.26
C GLY A 178 -20.75 -3.64 4.31
N GLU A 179 -21.59 -4.16 5.20
CA GLU A 179 -22.17 -3.36 6.29
C GLU A 179 -21.12 -2.93 7.32
N LEU A 180 -20.10 -3.76 7.61
CA LEU A 180 -18.97 -3.35 8.44
C LEU A 180 -18.19 -2.20 7.78
N ILE A 181 -17.90 -2.31 6.48
CA ILE A 181 -17.21 -1.27 5.70
C ILE A 181 -18.00 0.04 5.81
N ARG A 182 -19.30 -0.01 5.51
CA ARG A 182 -20.21 1.15 5.59
C ARG A 182 -20.23 1.76 7.00
N TYR A 183 -20.23 0.92 8.05
CA TYR A 183 -20.17 1.37 9.43
C TYR A 183 -18.84 2.09 9.72
N LEU A 184 -17.69 1.48 9.40
CA LEU A 184 -16.37 2.02 9.69
C LEU A 184 -16.08 3.32 8.92
N GLU A 185 -16.56 3.45 7.68
CA GLU A 185 -16.42 4.66 6.87
C GLU A 185 -17.25 5.85 7.36
N HIS A 186 -18.31 5.58 8.12
CA HIS A 186 -19.15 6.64 8.63
C HIS A 186 -18.39 7.46 9.69
N PRO A 187 -18.36 8.82 9.62
CA PRO A 187 -17.58 9.65 10.55
C PRO A 187 -17.88 9.39 12.04
N ARG A 188 -19.12 9.05 12.38
CA ARG A 188 -19.52 8.68 13.75
C ARG A 188 -19.04 7.30 14.21
N SER A 189 -18.28 6.55 13.42
CA SER A 189 -17.63 5.30 13.86
C SER A 189 -16.43 5.58 14.75
N GLY A 190 -15.76 6.73 14.55
CA GLY A 190 -14.49 7.04 15.20
C GLY A 190 -13.31 6.19 14.69
N ALA A 191 -13.47 5.44 13.59
CA ALA A 191 -12.48 4.50 13.04
C ALA A 191 -11.68 5.05 11.83
N LEU A 192 -11.99 6.25 11.33
CA LEU A 192 -11.41 6.76 10.08
C LEU A 192 -10.71 8.12 10.21
N GLU A 193 -9.87 8.30 11.23
CA GLU A 193 -9.31 9.61 11.53
C GLU A 193 -7.78 9.59 11.55
N PHE A 194 -7.17 9.81 10.38
CA PHE A 194 -5.92 10.56 10.31
C PHE A 194 -6.28 12.01 9.98
N ASP A 195 -6.69 12.78 10.97
CA ASP A 195 -7.28 14.10 10.77
C ASP A 195 -6.43 15.25 11.30
N ASP A 196 -5.34 14.97 12.02
CA ASP A 196 -4.53 15.96 12.70
C ASP A 196 -3.01 15.67 12.62
N MET A 197 -2.22 16.70 12.31
CA MET A 197 -0.74 16.65 12.29
C MET A 197 -0.07 16.80 13.66
N GLY A 198 -0.84 16.90 14.74
CA GLY A 198 -0.38 17.12 16.10
C GLY A 198 -0.26 18.61 16.47
N GLU A 199 -0.37 18.92 17.76
CA GLU A 199 -0.37 20.29 18.29
C GLU A 199 0.87 21.08 17.88
N SER A 200 2.00 20.39 17.73
CA SER A 200 3.29 20.94 17.32
C SER A 200 3.35 21.42 15.87
N TRP A 201 2.40 21.01 15.00
CA TRP A 201 2.44 21.25 13.55
C TRP A 201 2.64 22.72 13.17
N VAL A 202 1.80 23.60 13.74
CA VAL A 202 1.79 25.02 13.36
C VAL A 202 3.10 25.69 13.77
N ALA A 203 3.57 25.43 14.99
CA ALA A 203 4.81 26.00 15.50
C ALA A 203 6.03 25.53 14.67
N VAL A 204 6.12 24.22 14.37
CA VAL A 204 7.20 23.66 13.56
C VAL A 204 7.19 24.26 12.14
N ARG A 205 6.02 24.36 11.51
CA ARG A 205 5.90 24.95 10.17
C ARG A 205 6.35 26.40 10.13
N GLU A 206 5.92 27.23 11.09
CA GLU A 206 6.34 28.63 11.14
C GLU A 206 7.84 28.77 11.38
N SER A 207 8.44 27.92 12.22
CA SER A 207 9.90 27.90 12.41
C SER A 207 10.66 27.47 11.15
N VAL A 208 10.12 26.53 10.36
CA VAL A 208 10.70 26.17 9.04
C VAL A 208 10.66 27.36 8.08
N ARG A 209 9.52 28.05 8.04
CA ARG A 209 9.30 29.23 7.19
C ARG A 209 10.20 30.40 7.58
N ALA A 210 10.42 30.60 8.87
CA ALA A 210 11.33 31.60 9.41
C ALA A 210 12.82 31.21 9.28
N GLY A 211 13.13 29.94 8.93
CA GLY A 211 14.50 29.44 8.86
C GLY A 211 15.16 29.26 10.22
N THR A 212 14.38 29.12 11.29
CA THR A 212 14.87 29.05 12.68
C THR A 212 14.81 27.65 13.29
N LEU A 213 14.17 26.69 12.61
CA LEU A 213 13.96 25.33 13.11
C LEU A 213 15.29 24.62 13.41
N ARG A 214 15.38 24.01 14.59
CA ARG A 214 16.49 23.12 14.99
C ARG A 214 15.97 21.71 15.24
N ALA A 215 16.85 20.71 15.07
CA ALA A 215 16.52 19.31 15.31
C ALA A 215 16.15 19.02 16.79
N THR A 216 16.61 19.87 17.71
CA THR A 216 16.34 19.78 19.15
C THR A 216 15.03 20.45 19.58
N ASP A 217 14.35 21.15 18.67
CA ASP A 217 13.13 21.87 19.02
C ASP A 217 12.02 20.90 19.39
N LYS A 218 11.22 21.29 20.39
CA LYS A 218 10.11 20.47 20.88
C LYS A 218 9.10 20.24 19.75
N GLY A 219 8.65 19.00 19.58
CA GLY A 219 7.60 18.64 18.63
C GLY A 219 8.07 18.31 17.22
N VAL A 220 9.34 18.53 16.87
CA VAL A 220 9.86 18.24 15.51
C VAL A 220 9.82 16.75 15.19
N THR A 221 10.20 15.91 16.15
CA THR A 221 10.12 14.44 16.03
C THR A 221 8.66 13.97 15.90
N GLU A 222 7.72 14.63 16.59
CA GLU A 222 6.29 14.32 16.52
C GLU A 222 5.72 14.63 15.13
N VAL A 223 6.02 15.82 14.58
CA VAL A 223 5.59 16.20 13.23
C VAL A 223 6.17 15.26 12.17
N ALA A 224 7.44 14.89 12.29
CA ALA A 224 8.06 13.91 11.39
C ALA A 224 7.36 12.54 11.47
N ALA A 225 7.06 12.04 12.67
CA ALA A 225 6.33 10.78 12.85
C ALA A 225 4.90 10.85 12.29
N ARG A 226 4.20 11.98 12.47
CA ARG A 226 2.87 12.20 11.90
C ARG A 226 2.89 12.25 10.37
N PHE A 227 3.91 12.84 9.77
CA PHE A 227 4.06 12.79 8.31
C PHE A 227 4.29 11.36 7.79
N ASP A 228 5.09 10.56 8.49
CA ASP A 228 5.30 9.16 8.09
C ASP A 228 4.02 8.31 8.26
N ALA A 229 3.24 8.59 9.31
CA ALA A 229 1.91 8.04 9.49
C ALA A 229 0.94 8.46 8.36
N LEU A 230 1.01 9.70 7.89
CA LEU A 230 0.24 10.19 6.73
C LEU A 230 0.64 9.47 5.44
N LEU A 231 1.93 9.19 5.22
CA LEU A 231 2.38 8.38 4.08
C LEU A 231 1.78 6.98 4.12
N ARG A 232 1.82 6.31 5.28
CA ARG A 232 1.20 4.99 5.44
C ARG A 232 -0.32 5.04 5.27
N PHE A 233 -0.98 6.07 5.78
CA PHE A 233 -2.41 6.30 5.55
C PHE A 233 -2.73 6.48 4.05
N SER A 234 -1.88 7.19 3.32
CA SER A 234 -1.99 7.37 1.86
C SER A 234 -1.85 6.04 1.14
N CYS A 235 -0.88 5.20 1.54
CA CYS A 235 -0.71 3.85 1.00
C CYS A 235 -1.95 2.97 1.21
N LEU A 236 -2.52 2.96 2.41
CA LEU A 236 -3.73 2.18 2.71
C LEU A 236 -4.93 2.67 1.89
N THR A 237 -5.07 3.99 1.75
CA THR A 237 -6.15 4.62 0.99
C THR A 237 -6.04 4.34 -0.50
N LEU A 238 -4.85 4.48 -1.07
CA LEU A 238 -4.62 4.18 -2.48
C LEU A 238 -4.72 2.67 -2.74
N GLY A 239 -4.16 1.83 -1.86
CA GLY A 239 -4.20 0.38 -2.01
C GLY A 239 -5.61 -0.18 -2.09
N ARG A 240 -6.54 0.30 -1.25
CA ARG A 240 -7.95 -0.11 -1.30
C ARG A 240 -8.68 0.38 -2.55
N GLN A 241 -8.26 1.47 -3.18
CA GLN A 241 -8.83 1.93 -4.46
C GLN A 241 -8.30 1.10 -5.63
N LEU A 242 -7.03 0.69 -5.57
CA LEU A 242 -6.36 -0.04 -6.64
C LEU A 242 -6.54 -1.56 -6.56
N GLY A 243 -6.96 -2.09 -5.41
CA GLY A 243 -6.96 -3.54 -5.18
C GLY A 243 -5.56 -4.13 -5.10
N ALA A 244 -4.58 -3.33 -4.69
CA ALA A 244 -3.17 -3.72 -4.68
C ALA A 244 -2.50 -3.35 -3.36
N GLU A 245 -1.46 -4.11 -2.99
CA GLU A 245 -0.66 -3.83 -1.80
C GLU A 245 0.30 -2.65 -2.07
N VAL A 246 -0.12 -1.45 -1.67
CA VAL A 246 0.70 -0.24 -1.74
C VAL A 246 1.41 -0.06 -0.40
N VAL A 247 2.73 0.15 -0.42
CA VAL A 247 3.55 0.22 0.81
C VAL A 247 4.53 1.39 0.79
N PRO A 248 4.84 2.01 1.95
CA PRO A 248 5.93 2.97 2.04
C PRO A 248 7.27 2.33 1.65
N VAL A 249 8.09 3.08 0.92
CA VAL A 249 9.46 2.68 0.59
C VAL A 249 10.38 3.09 1.72
N LEU A 250 10.93 2.10 2.41
CA LEU A 250 11.93 2.27 3.47
C LEU A 250 13.20 1.52 3.09
N SER A 251 14.36 2.09 3.40
CA SER A 251 15.63 1.37 3.27
C SER A 251 15.68 0.16 4.22
N ARG A 252 16.52 -0.83 3.93
CA ARG A 252 16.72 -1.99 4.81
C ARG A 252 17.12 -1.58 6.24
N LYS A 253 17.89 -0.49 6.37
CA LYS A 253 18.30 0.05 7.67
C LYS A 253 17.12 0.68 8.41
N GLU A 254 16.30 1.48 7.74
CA GLU A 254 15.11 2.08 8.36
C GLU A 254 14.06 1.03 8.76
N GLN A 255 13.94 -0.07 8.02
CA GLN A 255 13.06 -1.18 8.41
C GLN A 255 13.54 -1.88 9.68
N ALA A 256 14.86 -2.12 9.80
CA ALA A 256 15.45 -2.72 11.00
C ALA A 256 15.43 -1.74 12.19
N GLU A 257 15.59 -0.45 11.91
CA GLU A 257 15.73 0.61 12.91
C GLU A 257 14.79 1.80 12.60
N PRO A 258 13.49 1.71 12.96
CA PRO A 258 12.48 2.71 12.61
C PRO A 258 12.81 4.15 13.04
N HIS A 259 13.57 4.32 14.12
CA HIS A 259 13.98 5.63 14.61
C HIS A 259 14.88 6.38 13.61
N LEU A 260 15.62 5.67 12.75
CA LEU A 260 16.43 6.28 11.70
C LEU A 260 15.56 6.98 10.65
N ARG A 261 14.38 6.45 10.35
CA ARG A 261 13.42 7.07 9.42
C ARG A 261 12.96 8.42 9.95
N THR A 262 12.59 8.48 11.23
CA THR A 262 12.22 9.75 11.88
C THR A 262 13.40 10.73 11.88
N GLN A 263 14.62 10.29 12.20
CA GLN A 263 15.80 11.16 12.15
C GLN A 263 16.07 11.72 10.75
N SER A 264 15.92 10.90 9.71
CA SER A 264 16.06 11.32 8.31
C SER A 264 15.04 12.42 7.94
N LEU A 265 13.78 12.24 8.33
CA LEU A 265 12.72 13.23 8.13
C LEU A 265 13.02 14.54 8.87
N VAL A 266 13.46 14.46 10.13
CA VAL A 266 13.86 15.65 10.92
C VAL A 266 15.04 16.36 10.24
N ALA A 267 16.04 15.63 9.78
CA ALA A 267 17.19 16.19 9.09
C ALA A 267 16.79 16.89 7.77
N GLY A 268 15.89 16.28 6.99
CA GLY A 268 15.33 16.88 5.77
C GLY A 268 14.57 18.17 6.08
N LEU A 269 13.75 18.16 7.13
CA LEU A 269 12.97 19.31 7.55
C LEU A 269 13.84 20.48 8.02
N VAL A 270 14.90 20.21 8.77
CA VAL A 270 15.83 21.25 9.25
C VAL A 270 16.69 21.80 8.11
N SER A 271 17.27 20.93 7.28
CA SER A 271 18.21 21.36 6.23
C SER A 271 17.50 22.05 5.06
N SER A 272 16.46 21.42 4.53
CA SER A 272 15.78 21.84 3.29
C SER A 272 14.40 22.43 3.52
N GLY A 273 13.81 22.26 4.71
CA GLY A 273 12.41 22.63 4.94
C GLY A 273 11.41 21.62 4.37
N GLN A 274 11.86 20.39 4.08
CA GLN A 274 11.06 19.39 3.36
C GLN A 274 10.82 18.14 4.19
N LEU A 275 9.61 17.60 4.07
CA LEU A 275 9.26 16.25 4.49
C LEU A 275 9.04 15.40 3.23
N ALA A 276 9.75 14.29 3.11
CA ALA A 276 9.68 13.46 1.92
C ALA A 276 9.59 11.96 2.24
N GLY A 277 8.88 11.24 1.39
CA GLY A 277 8.84 9.78 1.39
C GLY A 277 8.40 9.26 0.04
N ALA A 278 8.50 7.96 -0.15
CA ALA A 278 8.07 7.33 -1.39
C ALA A 278 7.13 6.17 -1.08
N VAL A 279 6.22 5.89 -2.02
CA VAL A 279 5.27 4.79 -1.95
C VAL A 279 5.46 3.89 -3.15
N ARG A 280 5.52 2.58 -2.89
CA ARG A 280 5.64 1.56 -3.92
C ARG A 280 4.25 1.08 -4.29
N ILE A 281 3.95 1.15 -5.57
CA ILE A 281 2.69 0.68 -6.14
C ILE A 281 3.01 -0.49 -7.07
N PRO A 282 2.41 -1.67 -6.90
CA PRO A 282 2.66 -2.80 -7.77
C PRO A 282 2.35 -2.48 -9.24
N GLY A 283 3.25 -2.85 -10.14
CA GLY A 283 3.06 -2.70 -11.59
C GLY A 283 3.31 -1.30 -12.17
N THR A 284 3.68 -0.30 -11.36
CA THR A 284 4.05 1.03 -11.87
C THR A 284 5.49 1.07 -12.36
N ALA A 285 5.81 2.06 -13.20
CA ALA A 285 7.14 2.21 -13.80
C ALA A 285 8.25 2.62 -12.79
N GLY A 286 7.86 3.01 -11.58
CA GLY A 286 8.73 3.47 -10.51
C GLY A 286 7.93 3.73 -9.24
N ASP A 287 8.64 4.12 -8.17
CA ASP A 287 8.04 4.50 -6.89
C ASP A 287 7.51 5.95 -6.99
N LEU A 288 6.33 6.21 -6.41
CA LEU A 288 5.74 7.55 -6.33
C LEU A 288 6.34 8.27 -5.12
N VAL A 289 7.11 9.32 -5.36
CA VAL A 289 7.75 10.13 -4.33
C VAL A 289 6.90 11.35 -4.00
N ILE A 290 6.65 11.58 -2.72
CA ILE A 290 5.85 12.66 -2.17
C ILE A 290 6.77 13.58 -1.36
N THR A 291 6.80 14.85 -1.71
CA THR A 291 7.59 15.88 -1.00
C THR A 291 6.69 17.03 -0.60
N ALA A 292 6.55 17.26 0.70
CA ALA A 292 5.97 18.48 1.25
C ALA A 292 7.10 19.48 1.52
N ASP A 293 7.14 20.57 0.75
CA ASP A 293 8.06 21.68 0.97
C ASP A 293 7.35 22.79 1.75
N LEU A 294 7.70 22.93 3.03
CA LEU A 294 7.04 23.85 3.95
C LEU A 294 7.50 25.29 3.72
N ARG A 295 8.69 25.51 3.13
CA ARG A 295 9.16 26.86 2.77
C ARG A 295 8.42 27.38 1.55
N ALA A 296 8.32 26.53 0.51
CA ALA A 296 7.61 26.85 -0.72
C ALA A 296 6.08 26.76 -0.56
N SER A 297 5.57 26.13 0.51
CA SER A 297 4.15 25.83 0.68
C SER A 297 3.59 25.01 -0.48
N THR A 298 4.32 23.98 -0.89
CA THR A 298 3.93 23.10 -2.01
C THR A 298 4.03 21.63 -1.64
N VAL A 299 3.12 20.82 -2.20
CA VAL A 299 3.25 19.36 -2.25
C VAL A 299 3.63 18.98 -3.66
N THR A 300 4.74 18.26 -3.81
CA THR A 300 5.19 17.73 -5.10
C THR A 300 5.13 16.21 -5.07
N CYS A 301 4.38 15.64 -6.01
CA CYS A 301 4.47 14.22 -6.31
C CYS A 301 5.33 14.04 -7.56
N HIS A 302 6.24 13.07 -7.56
CA HIS A 302 7.00 12.73 -8.75
C HIS A 302 7.26 11.23 -8.87
N ILE A 303 7.63 10.81 -10.07
CA ILE A 303 8.08 9.46 -10.38
C ILE A 303 9.30 9.56 -11.29
N ASP A 304 10.29 8.72 -11.03
CA ASP A 304 11.47 8.56 -11.87
C ASP A 304 11.28 7.33 -12.76
N ILE A 305 11.49 7.49 -14.07
CA ILE A 305 11.31 6.44 -15.08
C ILE A 305 12.55 6.32 -15.97
N ASP A 306 13.02 5.10 -16.17
CA ASP A 306 14.10 4.84 -17.11
C ASP A 306 13.68 5.17 -18.54
N SER A 307 14.58 5.81 -19.28
CA SER A 307 14.36 6.08 -20.70
C SER A 307 14.54 4.81 -21.53
N PRO A 308 13.93 4.74 -22.74
CA PRO A 308 14.21 3.69 -23.70
C PRO A 308 15.71 3.57 -23.97
N ARG A 309 16.26 2.35 -23.99
CA ARG A 309 17.70 2.15 -24.27
C ARG A 309 18.09 2.37 -25.73
N GLU A 310 17.10 2.52 -26.60
CA GLU A 310 17.27 2.69 -28.04
C GLU A 310 16.69 4.03 -28.52
N GLY A 311 17.21 4.51 -29.64
CA GLY A 311 16.76 5.75 -30.28
C GLY A 311 17.49 7.01 -29.82
N ARG A 312 17.36 8.07 -30.61
CA ARG A 312 17.97 9.38 -30.38
C ARG A 312 17.34 10.04 -29.14
N PRO A 313 18.02 10.99 -28.46
CA PRO A 313 17.48 11.67 -27.27
C PRO A 313 16.07 12.25 -27.46
N THR A 314 15.81 12.91 -28.59
CA THR A 314 14.47 13.45 -28.93
C THR A 314 13.43 12.35 -29.11
N THR A 315 13.80 11.16 -29.61
CA THR A 315 12.90 10.00 -29.70
C THR A 315 12.50 9.50 -28.32
N ARG A 316 13.42 9.53 -27.35
CA ARG A 316 13.17 9.15 -25.94
C ARG A 316 12.22 10.15 -25.27
N VAL A 317 12.41 11.45 -25.51
CA VAL A 317 11.49 12.49 -25.04
C VAL A 317 10.09 12.30 -25.64
N ASN A 318 10.00 12.09 -26.96
CA ASN A 318 8.73 11.81 -27.64
C ASN A 318 8.05 10.53 -27.16
N TRP A 319 8.81 9.51 -26.75
CA TRP A 319 8.25 8.31 -26.12
C TRP A 319 7.55 8.63 -24.80
N LEU A 320 8.14 9.48 -23.96
CA LEU A 320 7.52 9.92 -22.71
C LEU A 320 6.31 10.81 -22.98
N ALA A 321 6.44 11.82 -23.84
CA ALA A 321 5.38 12.79 -24.14
C ALA A 321 4.10 12.11 -24.67
N ARG A 322 4.24 11.04 -25.47
CA ARG A 322 3.10 10.25 -25.97
C ARG A 322 2.31 9.55 -24.86
N GLN A 323 2.98 9.08 -23.80
CA GLN A 323 2.32 8.46 -22.65
C GLN A 323 1.58 9.51 -21.81
N LEU A 324 2.11 10.73 -21.76
CA LEU A 324 1.55 11.85 -21.02
C LEU A 324 0.59 12.70 -21.85
N LYS A 325 -0.02 12.18 -22.92
CA LYS A 325 -0.89 12.97 -23.83
C LYS A 325 -2.07 13.67 -23.13
N ASN A 326 -2.61 13.04 -22.09
CA ASN A 326 -3.78 13.53 -21.35
C ASN A 326 -3.41 14.15 -19.99
N ALA A 327 -2.13 14.15 -19.62
CA ALA A 327 -1.68 14.74 -18.36
C ALA A 327 -1.76 16.28 -18.43
N PRO A 328 -1.89 16.98 -17.28
CA PRO A 328 -1.90 18.44 -17.26
C PRO A 328 -0.64 19.06 -17.88
N GLU A 329 -0.83 20.18 -18.57
CA GLU A 329 0.27 20.94 -19.17
C GLU A 329 1.28 21.48 -18.15
N THR A 330 0.86 21.61 -16.89
CA THR A 330 1.67 22.07 -15.75
C THR A 330 2.58 20.99 -15.18
N VAL A 331 2.47 19.73 -15.63
CA VAL A 331 3.40 18.67 -15.24
C VAL A 331 4.80 19.06 -15.69
N ARG A 332 5.77 18.97 -14.79
CA ARG A 332 7.19 19.20 -15.09
C ARG A 332 7.85 17.89 -15.50
N VAL A 333 8.60 17.93 -16.59
CA VAL A 333 9.44 16.82 -17.04
C VAL A 333 10.90 17.26 -16.93
N GLU A 334 11.71 16.46 -16.26
CA GLU A 334 13.16 16.64 -16.14
C GLU A 334 13.88 15.44 -16.76
N ALA A 335 14.91 15.69 -17.57
CA ALA A 335 15.71 14.66 -18.23
C ALA A 335 17.11 14.58 -17.60
N PHE A 336 17.48 13.39 -17.12
CA PHE A 336 18.79 13.13 -16.53
C PHE A 336 19.67 12.40 -17.54
N VAL A 337 20.88 12.91 -17.72
CA VAL A 337 21.85 12.40 -18.69
C VAL A 337 22.87 11.50 -18.01
N MET A 338 23.30 10.43 -18.69
CA MET A 338 24.34 9.53 -18.21
C MET A 338 25.62 10.30 -17.85
N HIS A 339 26.20 9.99 -16.68
CA HIS A 339 27.43 10.59 -16.15
C HIS A 339 27.42 12.12 -15.96
N ALA A 340 26.26 12.79 -16.10
CA ALA A 340 26.12 14.19 -15.75
C ALA A 340 26.04 14.37 -14.23
N ARG A 341 26.62 15.45 -13.73
CA ARG A 341 26.48 15.91 -12.33
C ARG A 341 25.66 17.19 -12.35
N GLY A 342 24.63 17.27 -11.53
CA GLY A 342 23.77 18.46 -11.42
C GLY A 342 22.34 18.24 -11.91
N PRO A 343 21.52 19.31 -11.90
CA PRO A 343 20.12 19.26 -12.33
C PRO A 343 20.00 18.90 -13.81
N GLY A 344 18.96 18.13 -14.14
CA GLY A 344 18.64 17.78 -15.51
C GLY A 344 18.06 18.96 -16.29
N ALA A 345 17.94 18.81 -17.61
CA ALA A 345 17.13 19.73 -18.40
C ALA A 345 15.67 19.57 -17.97
N ALA A 346 14.98 20.65 -17.60
CA ALA A 346 13.63 20.56 -17.08
C ALA A 346 12.71 21.59 -17.76
N GLU A 347 11.52 21.14 -18.17
CA GLU A 347 10.51 21.98 -18.81
C GLU A 347 9.10 21.53 -18.41
N LEU A 348 8.12 22.41 -18.63
CA LEU A 348 6.71 22.06 -18.48
C LEU A 348 6.24 21.23 -19.68
N LEU A 349 5.29 20.33 -19.45
CA LEU A 349 4.80 19.39 -20.45
C LEU A 349 4.24 20.09 -21.70
N ARG A 350 3.64 21.29 -21.56
CA ARG A 350 3.26 22.11 -22.73
C ARG A 350 4.43 22.39 -23.67
N VAL A 351 5.57 22.80 -23.12
CA VAL A 351 6.78 23.13 -23.89
C VAL A 351 7.37 21.86 -24.48
N VAL A 352 7.40 20.76 -23.72
CA VAL A 352 7.95 19.48 -24.18
C VAL A 352 7.12 18.88 -25.32
N ARG A 353 5.80 19.06 -25.33
CA ARG A 353 4.92 18.61 -26.42
C ARG A 353 5.15 19.39 -27.71
N GLU A 354 5.31 20.70 -27.62
CA GLU A 354 5.57 21.58 -28.76
C GLU A 354 7.01 21.44 -29.28
N ASN A 355 7.97 21.36 -28.36
CA ASN A 355 9.40 21.30 -28.65
C ASN A 355 10.12 20.25 -27.78
N PRO A 356 10.11 18.97 -28.19
CA PRO A 356 10.81 17.89 -27.50
C PRO A 356 12.33 18.10 -27.35
N SER A 357 12.93 18.94 -28.19
CA SER A 357 14.37 19.22 -28.13
C SER A 357 14.77 20.09 -26.93
N ALA A 358 13.81 20.76 -26.28
CA ALA A 358 14.07 21.59 -25.10
C ALA A 358 14.65 20.79 -23.91
N LEU A 359 14.40 19.48 -23.85
CA LEU A 359 14.99 18.58 -22.84
C LEU A 359 16.33 17.97 -23.26
N VAL A 360 16.84 18.29 -24.46
CA VAL A 360 18.09 17.73 -25.00
C VAL A 360 19.18 18.81 -24.97
N VAL A 361 19.95 18.85 -23.89
CA VAL A 361 21.06 19.82 -23.74
C VAL A 361 22.24 19.47 -24.64
N ASP A 362 22.59 18.19 -24.73
CA ASP A 362 23.69 17.69 -25.56
C ASP A 362 23.22 16.44 -26.32
N PRO A 363 23.00 16.52 -27.65
CA PRO A 363 22.54 15.39 -28.46
C PRO A 363 23.51 14.20 -28.48
N ALA A 364 24.79 14.41 -28.15
CA ALA A 364 25.78 13.33 -28.10
C ALA A 364 25.71 12.52 -26.80
N ARG A 365 25.01 13.02 -25.78
CA ARG A 365 24.86 12.31 -24.51
C ARG A 365 23.50 11.63 -24.41
N GLU A 366 23.52 10.43 -23.84
CA GLU A 366 22.32 9.65 -23.66
C GLU A 366 21.53 10.11 -22.43
N ILE A 367 20.24 10.38 -22.64
CA ILE A 367 19.28 10.50 -21.54
C ILE A 367 19.18 9.12 -20.89
N LYS A 368 19.40 9.06 -19.58
CA LYS A 368 19.29 7.86 -18.75
C LYS A 368 17.85 7.65 -18.31
N SER A 369 17.26 8.67 -17.71
CA SER A 369 15.97 8.62 -17.05
C SER A 369 15.27 9.97 -17.13
N PHE A 370 13.98 9.95 -16.86
CA PHE A 370 13.15 11.14 -16.72
C PHE A 370 12.56 11.19 -15.31
N ARG A 371 12.35 12.40 -14.80
CA ARG A 371 11.46 12.66 -13.67
C ARG A 371 10.23 13.39 -14.16
N VAL A 372 9.08 12.84 -13.84
CA VAL A 372 7.78 13.48 -14.11
C VAL A 372 7.23 13.93 -12.77
N ALA A 373 6.97 15.23 -12.62
CA ALA A 373 6.56 15.82 -11.35
C ALA A 373 5.34 16.72 -11.52
N ASN A 374 4.43 16.67 -10.55
CA ASN A 374 3.34 17.63 -10.41
C ASN A 374 3.42 18.29 -9.03
N SER A 375 3.27 19.60 -8.99
CA SER A 375 3.33 20.40 -7.76
C SER A 375 2.03 21.17 -7.57
N VAL A 376 1.45 21.07 -6.38
CA VAL A 376 0.22 21.77 -6.00
C VAL A 376 0.44 22.59 -4.73
N ALA A 377 -0.45 23.57 -4.51
CA ALA A 377 -0.42 24.38 -3.29
C ALA A 377 -0.70 23.49 -2.06
N MET A 378 0.14 23.65 -1.04
CA MET A 378 0.02 22.91 0.22
C MET A 378 -0.98 23.62 1.14
N GLY A 379 -1.89 22.86 1.73
CA GLY A 379 -2.76 23.38 2.78
C GLY A 379 -1.96 23.70 4.05
N SER A 380 -2.35 24.77 4.75
CA SER A 380 -1.66 25.19 5.97
C SER A 380 -2.35 24.69 7.24
N LYS A 381 -3.67 24.42 7.20
CA LYS A 381 -4.41 24.00 8.40
C LYS A 381 -3.96 22.62 8.89
N ARG A 382 -3.92 22.46 10.22
CA ARG A 382 -3.52 21.25 10.94
C ARG A 382 -4.50 20.08 10.73
N GLY A 383 -5.79 20.41 10.77
CA GLY A 383 -6.91 19.47 10.70
C GLY A 383 -7.28 19.04 9.29
N ARG A 384 -8.48 18.47 9.11
CA ARG A 384 -9.14 18.18 7.82
C ARG A 384 -9.96 19.36 7.28
N GLY A 385 -10.34 19.26 6.01
CA GLY A 385 -11.21 20.18 5.28
C GLY A 385 -10.47 21.14 4.35
N ARG A 386 -11.20 22.10 3.78
CA ARG A 386 -10.64 23.04 2.80
C ARG A 386 -9.43 23.81 3.35
N GLY A 387 -8.29 23.65 2.65
CA GLY A 387 -7.01 24.27 3.00
C GLY A 387 -6.19 23.50 4.05
N ALA A 388 -6.54 22.25 4.34
CA ALA A 388 -5.80 21.33 5.19
C ALA A 388 -4.54 20.77 4.53
N PHE A 389 -3.48 20.61 5.32
CA PHE A 389 -2.25 19.95 4.87
C PHE A 389 -2.52 18.50 4.44
N ILE A 390 -3.20 17.73 5.30
CA ILE A 390 -3.48 16.31 5.08
C ILE A 390 -4.24 16.10 3.76
N ASP A 391 -5.32 16.86 3.55
CA ASP A 391 -6.12 16.72 2.33
C ASP A 391 -5.34 17.18 1.07
N SER A 392 -4.46 18.17 1.19
CA SER A 392 -3.60 18.56 0.06
C SER A 392 -2.62 17.47 -0.36
N VAL A 393 -2.08 16.70 0.60
CA VAL A 393 -1.19 15.56 0.31
C VAL A 393 -1.98 14.43 -0.34
N LEU A 394 -3.12 14.04 0.24
CA LEU A 394 -3.94 12.94 -0.28
C LEU A 394 -4.47 13.25 -1.68
N ALA A 395 -5.00 14.46 -1.90
CA ALA A 395 -5.45 14.88 -3.23
C ALA A 395 -4.30 14.93 -4.24
N ALA A 396 -3.10 15.38 -3.84
CA ALA A 396 -1.94 15.38 -4.73
C ALA A 396 -1.54 13.96 -5.16
N VAL A 397 -1.58 12.99 -4.23
CA VAL A 397 -1.29 11.58 -4.53
C VAL A 397 -2.32 11.01 -5.49
N ASP A 398 -3.61 11.18 -5.20
CA ASP A 398 -4.71 10.63 -6.02
C ASP A 398 -4.69 11.22 -7.44
N VAL A 399 -4.62 12.55 -7.55
CA VAL A 399 -4.58 13.25 -8.85
C VAL A 399 -3.34 12.84 -9.64
N PHE A 400 -2.16 12.83 -9.00
CA PHE A 400 -0.93 12.44 -9.69
C PHE A 400 -0.96 10.98 -10.14
N TYR A 401 -1.57 10.08 -9.35
CA TYR A 401 -1.74 8.69 -9.77
C TYR A 401 -2.61 8.59 -11.02
N ILE A 402 -3.79 9.21 -11.00
CA ILE A 402 -4.79 9.16 -12.08
C ILE A 402 -4.27 9.81 -13.37
N GLU A 403 -3.66 10.98 -13.26
CA GLU A 403 -3.30 11.78 -14.44
C GLU A 403 -1.93 11.43 -15.02
N VAL A 404 -1.02 10.89 -14.19
CA VAL A 404 0.38 10.63 -14.57
C VAL A 404 0.75 9.18 -14.39
N VAL A 405 0.76 8.66 -13.16
CA VAL A 405 1.40 7.36 -12.86
C VAL A 405 0.75 6.21 -13.62
N GLN A 406 -0.58 6.12 -13.65
CA GLN A 406 -1.28 5.03 -14.33
C GLN A 406 -1.13 5.05 -15.86
N GLN A 407 -0.70 6.18 -16.44
CA GLN A 407 -0.48 6.33 -17.88
C GLN A 407 0.94 5.90 -18.30
N LEU A 408 1.87 5.85 -17.34
CA LEU A 408 3.27 5.54 -17.57
C LEU A 408 3.52 4.03 -17.59
N LYS A 409 4.22 3.57 -18.62
CA LYS A 409 4.68 2.19 -18.77
C LYS A 409 6.19 2.17 -18.74
N ALA A 410 6.76 1.28 -17.94
CA ALA A 410 8.20 1.02 -17.98
C ALA A 410 8.61 0.59 -19.39
N TRP A 411 9.76 1.06 -19.85
CA TRP A 411 10.27 0.63 -21.14
C TRP A 411 10.67 -0.85 -21.08
N ALA A 412 10.27 -1.62 -22.09
CA ALA A 412 10.70 -2.99 -22.32
C ALA A 412 11.25 -3.11 -23.75
N ALA A 413 12.29 -3.92 -23.92
CA ALA A 413 12.87 -4.21 -25.23
C ALA A 413 11.84 -4.94 -26.11
N THR A 414 11.87 -4.67 -27.42
CA THR A 414 11.00 -5.38 -28.36
C THR A 414 11.42 -6.86 -28.42
N PRO A 415 10.49 -7.83 -28.27
CA PRO A 415 10.84 -9.24 -28.42
C PRO A 415 11.52 -9.52 -29.77
N PRO A 416 12.56 -10.37 -29.81
CA PRO A 416 13.19 -10.75 -31.06
C PRO A 416 12.16 -11.34 -32.03
N ARG A 417 12.15 -10.85 -33.28
CA ARG A 417 11.30 -11.43 -34.32
C ARG A 417 11.94 -12.70 -34.87
N LEU A 418 11.14 -13.75 -35.05
CA LEU A 418 11.56 -14.88 -35.86
C LEU A 418 11.90 -14.38 -37.25
N ARG A 419 12.98 -14.90 -37.84
CA ARG A 419 13.26 -14.63 -39.25
C ARG A 419 12.07 -15.14 -40.06
N PRO A 420 11.60 -14.40 -41.07
CA PRO A 420 10.63 -14.94 -42.01
C PRO A 420 11.18 -16.28 -42.52
N GLU A 421 10.37 -17.33 -42.51
CA GLU A 421 10.71 -18.54 -43.27
C GLU A 421 10.99 -18.08 -44.70
N LEU A 422 12.17 -18.42 -45.21
CA LEU A 422 12.42 -18.32 -46.65
C LEU A 422 11.30 -19.14 -47.29
N THR A 423 10.46 -18.47 -48.09
CA THR A 423 9.47 -19.14 -48.93
C THR A 423 10.17 -20.31 -49.63
N LYS A 424 9.57 -21.51 -49.58
CA LYS A 424 10.14 -22.76 -50.12
C LYS A 424 10.66 -22.63 -51.57
N ASP A 425 10.16 -21.65 -52.32
CA ASP A 425 10.60 -21.33 -53.67
C ASP A 425 12.05 -20.79 -53.79
N ALA A 426 12.67 -20.37 -52.68
CA ALA A 426 14.07 -19.90 -52.65
C ALA A 426 15.07 -20.98 -52.18
N SER A 427 14.62 -22.16 -51.77
CA SER A 427 15.48 -23.22 -51.19
C SER A 427 15.77 -24.41 -52.11
N GLU A 428 15.25 -24.44 -53.34
CA GLU A 428 15.49 -25.56 -54.27
C GLU A 428 16.55 -25.29 -55.34
N GLN A 429 17.11 -24.09 -55.41
CA GLN A 429 18.23 -23.78 -56.29
C GLN A 429 19.51 -23.68 -55.46
N ASP A 430 20.40 -24.66 -55.61
CA ASP A 430 21.72 -24.80 -54.98
C ASP A 430 21.81 -25.31 -53.52
N VAL A 431 21.10 -26.39 -53.18
CA VAL A 431 21.55 -27.27 -52.09
C VAL A 431 22.53 -28.30 -52.66
N PRO A 432 23.82 -28.32 -52.24
CA PRO A 432 24.77 -29.36 -52.63
C PRO A 432 24.19 -30.76 -52.37
N PRO A 433 24.41 -31.76 -53.24
CA PRO A 433 23.88 -33.12 -53.07
C PRO A 433 24.21 -33.74 -51.70
N SER A 434 25.33 -33.32 -51.09
CA SER A 434 25.79 -33.75 -49.77
C SER A 434 24.96 -33.25 -48.58
N LEU A 435 24.10 -32.26 -48.80
CA LEU A 435 23.24 -31.65 -47.78
C LEU A 435 21.76 -32.00 -47.98
N VAL A 436 21.44 -32.80 -49.00
CA VAL A 436 20.10 -33.35 -49.20
C VAL A 436 19.87 -34.43 -48.15
N SER A 437 18.88 -34.20 -47.29
CA SER A 437 18.49 -35.17 -46.27
C SER A 437 18.03 -36.47 -46.93
N THR A 438 18.74 -37.58 -46.66
CA THR A 438 18.39 -38.93 -47.16
C THR A 438 17.39 -39.65 -46.25
N ALA A 439 16.71 -38.93 -45.35
CA ALA A 439 15.67 -39.51 -44.53
C ALA A 439 14.48 -39.90 -45.43
N LEU A 440 14.25 -41.19 -45.62
CA LEU A 440 13.01 -41.71 -46.18
C LEU A 440 11.86 -41.15 -45.35
N SER A 441 11.12 -40.20 -45.93
CA SER A 441 9.89 -39.67 -45.33
C SER A 441 8.92 -40.83 -45.20
N SER A 442 8.56 -41.18 -43.97
CA SER A 442 7.69 -42.31 -43.65
C SER A 442 6.20 -42.05 -43.97
N GLN A 443 5.91 -41.27 -45.01
CA GLN A 443 4.56 -40.87 -45.40
C GLN A 443 4.15 -41.23 -46.83
N ASP A 444 5.01 -41.88 -47.62
CA ASP A 444 4.58 -42.47 -48.89
C ASP A 444 4.03 -43.88 -48.63
N GLY A 445 2.77 -43.92 -48.20
CA GLY A 445 1.97 -45.15 -48.12
C GLY A 445 1.70 -45.73 -49.51
N ALA A 446 1.69 -47.05 -49.61
CA ALA A 446 1.49 -47.80 -50.85
C ALA A 446 0.25 -47.32 -51.63
N GLU A 447 0.44 -47.00 -52.92
CA GLU A 447 -0.66 -46.77 -53.86
C GLU A 447 -1.55 -48.01 -53.93
N GLU A 448 -2.81 -47.88 -53.47
CA GLU A 448 -3.84 -48.90 -53.69
C GLU A 448 -4.26 -48.91 -55.17
N PRO A 449 -4.37 -50.08 -55.81
CA PRO A 449 -4.76 -50.17 -57.21
C PRO A 449 -6.22 -49.76 -57.42
N THR A 450 -6.43 -48.83 -58.35
CA THR A 450 -7.73 -48.26 -58.72
C THR A 450 -8.68 -49.35 -59.28
N PRO A 451 -9.95 -49.44 -58.83
CA PRO A 451 -10.90 -50.38 -59.42
C PRO A 451 -11.34 -49.94 -60.81
N LEU A 452 -11.34 -50.87 -61.77
CA LEU A 452 -11.86 -50.69 -63.13
C LEU A 452 -13.39 -50.49 -63.12
N GLU A 453 -13.87 -49.38 -63.70
CA GLU A 453 -15.30 -49.16 -63.98
C GLU A 453 -15.80 -50.06 -65.14
N PRO A 454 -17.06 -50.50 -65.12
CA PRO A 454 -17.64 -51.36 -66.14
C PRO A 454 -18.00 -50.61 -67.42
N VAL A 455 -17.68 -51.22 -68.55
CA VAL A 455 -18.01 -50.79 -69.92
C VAL A 455 -19.52 -50.79 -70.12
N ALA A 456 -20.10 -49.63 -70.45
CA ALA A 456 -21.46 -49.53 -70.97
C ALA A 456 -21.47 -49.76 -72.49
N THR A 457 -22.25 -50.75 -72.91
CA THR A 457 -22.60 -51.08 -74.30
C THR A 457 -23.52 -50.01 -74.90
N ALA A 458 -23.27 -49.67 -76.17
CA ALA A 458 -24.06 -48.77 -77.00
C ALA A 458 -25.47 -49.32 -77.30
N ASP A 459 -26.43 -48.39 -77.43
CA ASP A 459 -27.39 -48.31 -78.54
C ASP A 459 -27.67 -46.82 -78.82
#